data_AF-A0A356AS01-F1
#
_entry.id   AF-A0A356AS01-F1
#
_cell.length_a   1.000
_cell.length_b   1.000
_cell.length_c   1.000
_cell.angle_alpha   90.00
_cell.angle_beta   90.00
_cell.angle_gamma   90.00
#
_symmetry.space_group_name_H-M   'P 1'
#
loop_
_entity.id
_entity.type
_entity.pdbx_description
1 polymer ?
#
loop_
_entity_poly.entity_id
_entity_poly.type
_entity_poly.pdbx_seq_one_letter_code
_entity_poly.pdbx_strand_id
1 'polypeptide(L)'
;MAGVVAAAILAPMCSTPAKAAAPSVTTDEAVYVTLDYYGKSKQVSIVKGCSLNGNRSFTDYGSYQKVTNMSNEAKPGLSADSVSWSLPQGTDRFYYECTPKGTTPALPWNFDVSYKLNGVPAKAESLAGASGMVEIDVKATPNKNVSDYYKNNMLLQAGTYIKMSDTLSIEAPGAQIQSLGDY
;
A
#
# COMPACT_ATOMS: atom_id res chain seq x y z
N MET A 1 59.79 43.72 38.81
CA MET A 1 58.87 42.91 37.98
C MET A 1 58.69 41.56 38.65
N ALA A 2 57.54 41.30 39.27
CA ALA A 2 57.19 39.99 39.80
C ALA A 2 55.91 39.54 39.09
N GLY A 3 56.02 38.50 38.27
CA GLY A 3 54.94 37.99 37.43
C GLY A 3 53.93 37.19 38.24
N VAL A 4 52.65 37.44 38.03
CA VAL A 4 51.54 36.66 38.57
C VAL A 4 51.30 35.47 37.63
N VAL A 5 51.42 34.25 38.15
CA VAL A 5 51.03 33.02 37.44
C VAL A 5 49.53 32.84 37.63
N ALA A 6 48.78 32.83 36.52
CA ALA A 6 47.36 32.49 36.51
C ALA A 6 47.19 30.97 36.36
N ALA A 7 46.63 30.30 37.37
CA ALA A 7 46.26 28.89 37.29
C ALA A 7 44.83 28.78 36.72
N ALA A 8 44.69 28.23 35.51
CA ALA A 8 43.40 27.90 34.92
C ALA A 8 42.95 26.52 35.43
N ILE A 9 41.85 26.47 36.19
CA ILE A 9 41.22 25.24 36.64
C ILE A 9 40.30 24.74 35.52
N LEU A 10 40.66 23.63 34.86
CA LEU A 10 39.76 22.93 33.94
C LEU A 10 38.70 22.18 34.76
N ALA A 11 37.44 22.63 34.68
CA ALA A 11 36.31 21.85 35.19
C ALA A 11 36.02 20.68 34.23
N PRO A 12 35.95 19.43 34.70
CA PRO A 12 35.59 18.31 33.84
C PRO A 12 34.13 18.45 33.41
N MET A 13 33.89 18.58 32.10
CA MET A 13 32.56 18.50 31.51
C MET A 13 32.03 17.08 31.72
N CYS A 14 31.07 16.92 32.62
CA CYS A 14 30.39 15.66 32.84
C CYS A 14 29.45 15.43 31.63
N SER A 15 29.86 14.58 30.69
CA SER A 15 29.03 14.16 29.58
C SER A 15 27.91 13.25 30.11
N THR A 16 26.70 13.78 30.19
CA THR A 16 25.52 12.96 30.51
C THR A 16 25.27 12.00 29.35
N PRO A 17 25.19 10.68 29.60
CA PRO A 17 24.88 9.73 28.54
C PRO A 17 23.45 10.00 28.05
N ALA A 18 23.32 10.36 26.77
CA ALA A 18 22.03 10.41 26.11
C ALA A 18 21.49 8.97 26.01
N LYS A 19 20.37 8.68 26.67
CA LYS A 19 19.66 7.41 26.49
C LYS A 19 18.78 7.51 25.24
N ALA A 20 19.15 6.77 24.20
CA ALA A 20 18.28 6.57 23.05
C ALA A 20 16.99 5.86 23.49
N ALA A 21 15.87 6.20 22.85
CA ALA A 21 14.61 5.48 23.04
C ALA A 21 14.80 4.00 22.67
N ALA A 22 14.05 3.12 23.33
CA ALA A 22 14.04 1.72 22.95
C ALA A 22 13.60 1.57 21.48
N PRO A 23 14.21 0.66 20.71
CA PRO A 23 13.81 0.43 19.33
C PRO A 23 12.34 0.02 19.30
N SER A 24 11.55 0.63 18.41
CA SER A 24 10.13 0.29 18.23
C SER A 24 9.95 -0.59 16.98
N VAL A 25 8.83 -1.30 16.91
CA VAL A 25 8.40 -1.92 15.65
C VAL A 25 8.11 -0.80 14.64
N THR A 26 8.57 -0.96 13.40
CA THR A 26 8.24 -0.06 12.29
C THR A 26 7.46 -0.84 11.24
N THR A 27 6.41 -0.23 10.71
CA THR A 27 5.47 -0.89 9.81
C THR A 27 5.37 -0.15 8.49
N ASP A 28 5.46 -0.90 7.40
CA ASP A 28 5.16 -0.45 6.04
C ASP A 28 3.84 -1.09 5.60
N GLU A 29 2.99 -0.34 4.91
CA GLU A 29 1.66 -0.80 4.51
C GLU A 29 1.47 -0.70 3.00
N ALA A 30 0.93 -1.77 2.41
CA ALA A 30 0.46 -1.80 1.04
C ALA A 30 -1.04 -2.05 1.03
N VAL A 31 -1.79 -1.10 0.46
CA VAL A 31 -3.26 -1.17 0.35
C VAL A 31 -3.62 -1.65 -1.04
N TYR A 32 -4.24 -2.83 -1.12
CA TYR A 32 -4.78 -3.42 -2.33
C TYR A 32 -6.28 -3.21 -2.37
N VAL A 33 -6.78 -2.62 -3.45
CA VAL A 33 -8.21 -2.37 -3.63
C VAL A 33 -8.64 -3.03 -4.92
N THR A 34 -9.57 -3.97 -4.82
CA THR A 34 -10.23 -4.56 -5.98
C THR A 34 -11.37 -3.66 -6.39
N LEU A 35 -11.34 -3.18 -7.63
CA LEU A 35 -12.44 -2.44 -8.24
C LEU A 35 -13.34 -3.40 -9.04
N ASP A 36 -14.62 -3.06 -9.19
CA ASP A 36 -15.48 -3.70 -10.18
C ASP A 36 -15.16 -3.19 -11.59
N TYR A 37 -15.86 -3.74 -12.60
CA TYR A 37 -15.66 -3.38 -14.00
C TYR A 37 -15.94 -1.89 -14.30
N TYR A 38 -16.59 -1.16 -13.41
CA TYR A 38 -16.97 0.24 -13.59
C TYR A 38 -16.17 1.18 -12.67
N GLY A 39 -15.10 0.68 -12.04
CA GLY A 39 -14.19 1.46 -11.21
C GLY A 39 -14.62 1.66 -9.75
N LYS A 40 -15.65 0.96 -9.27
CA LYS A 40 -16.10 1.06 -7.87
C LYS A 40 -15.37 0.07 -6.97
N SER A 41 -14.96 0.53 -5.79
CA SER A 41 -14.30 -0.32 -4.80
C SER A 41 -15.20 -1.45 -4.31
N LYS A 42 -14.73 -2.69 -4.46
CA LYS A 42 -15.43 -3.92 -4.05
C LYS A 42 -14.84 -4.54 -2.80
N GLN A 43 -13.52 -4.62 -2.74
CA GLN A 43 -12.79 -5.25 -1.64
C GLN A 43 -11.50 -4.49 -1.36
N VAL A 44 -11.09 -4.48 -0.10
CA VAL A 44 -9.80 -3.94 0.31
C VAL A 44 -9.04 -4.96 1.14
N SER A 45 -7.73 -4.99 0.94
CA SER A 45 -6.78 -5.76 1.73
C SER A 45 -5.58 -4.88 2.02
N ILE A 46 -5.11 -4.89 3.26
CA ILE A 46 -3.93 -4.15 3.68
C ILE A 46 -2.89 -5.16 4.14
N VAL A 47 -1.78 -5.23 3.43
CA VAL A 47 -0.62 -6.05 3.81
C VAL A 47 0.34 -5.17 4.59
N LYS A 48 0.67 -5.58 5.81
CA LYS A 48 1.56 -4.87 6.71
C LYS A 48 2.86 -5.64 6.86
N GLY A 49 3.98 -5.01 6.52
CA GLY A 49 5.33 -5.52 6.77
C GLY A 49 5.94 -4.83 7.98
N CYS A 50 6.26 -5.60 9.02
CA CYS A 50 6.75 -5.10 10.30
C CYS A 50 8.22 -5.47 10.50
N SER A 51 9.10 -4.48 10.61
CA SER A 51 10.46 -4.66 11.13
C SER A 51 10.40 -4.61 12.65
N LEU A 52 10.76 -5.73 13.27
CA LEU A 52 10.53 -5.91 14.70
C LEU A 52 11.58 -5.23 15.57
N ASN A 53 12.78 -4.98 15.04
CA ASN A 53 13.86 -4.25 15.73
C ASN A 53 14.13 -4.79 17.16
N GLY A 54 14.16 -6.11 17.30
CA GLY A 54 14.33 -6.80 18.59
C GLY A 54 13.06 -6.97 19.44
N ASN A 55 11.97 -6.23 19.14
CA ASN A 55 10.69 -6.41 19.83
C ASN A 55 10.02 -7.72 19.42
N ARG A 56 9.35 -8.38 20.36
CA ARG A 56 8.63 -9.65 20.10
C ARG A 56 7.14 -9.54 20.29
N SER A 57 6.69 -8.44 20.89
CA SER A 57 5.28 -8.14 21.08
C SER A 57 5.02 -6.71 20.66
N PHE A 58 3.93 -6.50 19.95
CA PHE A 58 3.47 -5.18 19.55
C PHE A 58 1.96 -5.20 19.33
N THR A 59 1.37 -4.01 19.31
CA THR A 59 -0.06 -3.82 19.03
C THR A 59 -0.18 -2.83 17.90
N ASP A 60 -0.95 -3.21 16.90
CA ASP A 60 -1.39 -2.35 15.80
C ASP A 60 -2.82 -1.92 16.05
N TYR A 61 -3.09 -0.63 15.91
CA TYR A 61 -4.40 -0.03 16.21
C TYR A 61 -5.18 0.17 14.92
N GLY A 62 -6.32 -0.49 14.84
CA GLY A 62 -7.23 -0.45 13.71
C GLY A 62 -8.38 -1.44 13.89
N SER A 63 -9.53 -1.10 13.33
CA SER A 63 -10.68 -2.01 13.34
C SER A 63 -10.64 -2.92 12.13
N TYR A 64 -10.44 -4.22 12.36
CA TYR A 64 -10.29 -5.22 11.31
C TYR A 64 -11.41 -6.26 11.38
N GLN A 65 -12.00 -6.57 10.22
CA GLN A 65 -12.95 -7.68 10.07
C GLN A 65 -12.23 -9.02 10.03
N LYS A 66 -11.05 -9.07 9.42
CA LYS A 66 -10.24 -10.28 9.27
C LYS A 66 -8.76 -9.91 9.40
N VAL A 67 -7.99 -10.77 10.06
CA VAL A 67 -6.53 -10.69 10.13
C VAL A 67 -5.96 -12.07 9.81
N THR A 68 -5.01 -12.12 8.87
CA THR A 68 -4.34 -13.35 8.43
C THR A 68 -2.83 -13.20 8.62
N ASN A 69 -2.22 -14.08 9.42
CA ASN A 69 -0.76 -14.18 9.49
C ASN A 69 -0.23 -14.79 8.18
N MET A 70 0.80 -14.18 7.59
CA MET A 70 1.44 -14.64 6.36
C MET A 70 2.87 -15.16 6.55
N SER A 71 3.39 -15.13 7.78
CA SER A 71 4.80 -15.40 8.08
C SER A 71 5.03 -16.65 8.91
N ASN A 72 4.16 -16.94 9.88
CA ASN A 72 4.30 -18.07 10.78
C ASN A 72 2.94 -18.48 11.37
N GLU A 73 2.98 -19.35 12.37
CA GLU A 73 1.78 -19.89 13.03
C GLU A 73 1.30 -19.07 14.24
N ALA A 74 1.95 -17.95 14.55
CA ALA A 74 1.52 -17.09 15.65
C ALA A 74 0.08 -16.60 15.41
N LYS A 75 -0.73 -16.59 16.47
CA LYS A 75 -2.12 -16.16 16.39
C LYS A 75 -2.26 -14.72 16.87
N PRO A 76 -3.09 -13.89 16.21
CA PRO A 76 -3.36 -12.54 16.67
C PRO A 76 -4.26 -12.55 17.91
N GLY A 77 -4.00 -11.64 18.84
CA GLY A 77 -5.00 -11.18 19.80
C GLY A 77 -5.85 -10.10 19.16
N LEU A 78 -7.15 -10.33 18.97
CA LEU A 78 -8.05 -9.37 18.32
C LEU A 78 -8.91 -8.66 19.35
N SER A 79 -9.03 -7.33 19.22
CA SER A 79 -9.97 -6.49 19.93
C SER A 79 -10.87 -5.72 18.94
N ALA A 80 -11.71 -4.80 19.42
CA ALA A 80 -12.57 -4.01 18.54
C ALA A 80 -11.80 -3.03 17.64
N ASP A 81 -10.66 -2.53 18.13
CA ASP A 81 -9.89 -1.42 17.57
C ASP A 81 -8.38 -1.71 17.55
N SER A 82 -7.96 -2.96 17.80
CA SER A 82 -6.56 -3.34 17.73
C SER A 82 -6.32 -4.82 17.42
N VAL A 83 -5.11 -5.09 16.94
CA VAL A 83 -4.54 -6.43 16.84
C VAL A 83 -3.19 -6.45 17.56
N SER A 84 -3.04 -7.39 18.49
CA SER A 84 -1.80 -7.61 19.23
C SER A 84 -1.13 -8.90 18.77
N TRP A 85 0.20 -8.84 18.67
CA TRP A 85 1.03 -9.98 18.29
C TRP A 85 2.01 -10.32 19.40
N SER A 86 2.28 -11.62 19.56
CA SER A 86 3.38 -12.16 20.34
C SER A 86 4.06 -13.23 19.49
N LEU A 87 5.27 -12.93 19.05
CA LEU A 87 5.94 -13.67 17.97
C LEU A 87 7.05 -14.58 18.51
N PRO A 88 7.28 -15.74 17.88
CA PRO A 88 8.37 -16.62 18.24
C PRO A 88 9.75 -15.97 17.95
N GLN A 89 10.79 -16.53 18.57
CA GLN A 89 12.17 -16.14 18.28
C GLN A 89 12.53 -16.39 16.81
N GLY A 90 13.52 -15.65 16.30
CA GLY A 90 14.02 -15.79 14.91
C GLY A 90 13.16 -15.13 13.83
N THR A 91 12.01 -14.56 14.17
CA THR A 91 11.23 -13.72 13.23
C THR A 91 11.73 -12.28 13.31
N ASP A 92 12.44 -11.74 12.33
CA ASP A 92 12.85 -10.32 12.36
C ASP A 92 12.00 -9.40 11.49
N ARG A 93 11.46 -9.97 10.41
CA ARG A 93 10.44 -9.34 9.56
C ARG A 93 9.17 -10.16 9.65
N PHE A 94 8.06 -9.49 9.89
CA PHE A 94 6.76 -10.12 10.07
C PHE A 94 5.72 -9.49 9.14
N TYR A 95 4.95 -10.32 8.47
CA TYR A 95 3.90 -9.94 7.52
C TYR A 95 2.56 -10.52 7.93
N TYR A 96 1.54 -9.66 7.90
CA TYR A 96 0.16 -10.06 8.02
C TYR A 96 -0.73 -9.22 7.11
N GLU A 97 -1.83 -9.81 6.72
CA GLU A 97 -2.90 -9.18 5.94
C GLU A 97 -4.05 -8.82 6.88
N CYS A 98 -4.66 -7.66 6.65
CA CYS A 98 -5.89 -7.27 7.34
C CYS A 98 -6.94 -6.73 6.38
N THR A 99 -8.20 -7.07 6.65
CA THR A 99 -9.37 -6.50 6.00
C THR A 99 -10.01 -5.52 6.98
N PRO A 100 -10.01 -4.19 6.71
CA PRO A 100 -10.69 -3.18 7.50
C PRO A 100 -12.16 -3.51 7.74
N LYS A 101 -12.66 -3.17 8.94
CA LYS A 101 -14.08 -3.24 9.26
C LYS A 101 -14.79 -1.96 8.80
N GLY A 102 -15.86 -2.08 8.02
CA GLY A 102 -16.66 -0.94 7.55
C GLY A 102 -16.33 -0.53 6.12
N THR A 103 -16.37 0.76 5.83
CA THR A 103 -16.20 1.30 4.46
C THR A 103 -14.74 1.28 4.03
N THR A 104 -14.50 0.89 2.78
CA THR A 104 -13.21 0.98 2.09
C THR A 104 -12.58 2.37 2.27
N PRO A 105 -11.28 2.47 2.59
CA PRO A 105 -10.55 3.73 2.54
C PRO A 105 -10.78 4.48 1.22
N ALA A 106 -10.97 5.79 1.29
CA ALA A 106 -11.13 6.61 0.10
C ALA A 106 -9.84 6.61 -0.72
N LEU A 107 -9.95 6.30 -2.01
CA LEU A 107 -8.81 6.27 -2.94
C LEU A 107 -8.39 7.68 -3.36
N PRO A 108 -7.12 7.91 -3.74
CA PRO A 108 -6.67 9.21 -4.23
C PRO A 108 -7.28 9.64 -5.56
N TRP A 109 -7.76 8.69 -6.36
CA TRP A 109 -8.49 8.93 -7.60
C TRP A 109 -9.83 8.18 -7.60
N ASN A 110 -10.84 8.77 -8.20
CA ASN A 110 -12.05 8.08 -8.62
C ASN A 110 -11.83 7.54 -10.04
N PHE A 111 -12.29 6.32 -10.28
CA PHE A 111 -12.25 5.68 -11.59
C PHE A 111 -13.66 5.55 -12.15
N ASP A 112 -13.81 5.88 -13.42
CA ASP A 112 -15.02 5.68 -14.20
C ASP A 112 -14.60 4.95 -15.47
N VAL A 113 -15.14 3.75 -15.66
CA VAL A 113 -14.75 2.84 -16.74
C VAL A 113 -15.98 2.50 -17.57
N SER A 114 -15.87 2.71 -18.89
CA SER A 114 -16.93 2.38 -19.84
C SER A 114 -16.40 1.57 -21.02
N TYR A 115 -17.33 0.89 -21.69
CA TYR A 115 -17.00 -0.07 -22.72
C TYR A 115 -17.86 0.12 -23.97
N LYS A 116 -17.27 -0.20 -25.12
CA LYS A 116 -18.01 -0.35 -26.39
C LYS A 116 -17.59 -1.65 -27.08
N LEU A 117 -18.54 -2.26 -27.78
CA LEU A 117 -18.29 -3.35 -28.72
C LEU A 117 -18.66 -2.85 -30.12
N ASN A 118 -17.68 -2.85 -31.03
CA ASN A 118 -17.84 -2.34 -32.40
C ASN A 118 -18.41 -0.91 -32.43
N GLY A 119 -17.94 -0.05 -31.53
CA GLY A 119 -18.37 1.35 -31.42
C GLY A 119 -19.72 1.60 -30.72
N VAL A 120 -20.45 0.55 -30.34
CA VAL A 120 -21.73 0.66 -29.63
C VAL A 120 -21.51 0.47 -28.12
N PRO A 121 -22.07 1.33 -27.25
CA PRO A 121 -22.00 1.14 -25.80
C PRO A 121 -22.43 -0.27 -25.38
N ALA A 122 -21.58 -0.90 -24.57
CA ALA A 122 -21.76 -2.28 -24.14
C ALA A 122 -21.53 -2.40 -22.62
N LYS A 123 -22.12 -3.44 -22.03
CA LYS A 123 -21.86 -3.80 -20.64
C LYS A 123 -20.58 -4.64 -20.57
N ALA A 124 -19.76 -4.44 -19.54
CA ALA A 124 -18.52 -5.19 -19.35
C ALA A 124 -18.75 -6.72 -19.40
N GLU A 125 -19.85 -7.16 -18.78
CA GLU A 125 -20.25 -8.55 -18.68
C GLU A 125 -20.59 -9.19 -20.04
N SER A 126 -20.92 -8.38 -21.05
CA SER A 126 -21.28 -8.84 -22.40
C SER A 126 -20.08 -8.95 -23.35
N LEU A 127 -18.90 -8.49 -22.94
CA LEU A 127 -17.69 -8.50 -23.78
C LEU A 127 -16.97 -9.84 -23.74
N ALA A 128 -17.11 -10.60 -22.64
CA ALA A 128 -16.46 -11.89 -22.50
C ALA A 128 -16.97 -12.86 -23.58
N GLY A 129 -16.05 -13.35 -24.42
CA GLY A 129 -16.35 -14.26 -25.53
C GLY A 129 -16.97 -13.58 -26.76
N ALA A 130 -17.15 -12.25 -26.74
CA ALA A 130 -17.56 -11.51 -27.93
C ALA A 130 -16.38 -11.36 -28.90
N SER A 131 -16.68 -11.41 -30.20
CA SER A 131 -15.72 -11.10 -31.26
C SER A 131 -15.96 -9.70 -31.78
N GLY A 132 -14.89 -8.92 -31.94
CA GLY A 132 -14.94 -7.59 -32.51
C GLY A 132 -13.97 -6.62 -31.87
N MET A 133 -14.15 -5.35 -32.17
CA MET A 133 -13.39 -4.26 -31.58
C MET A 133 -13.95 -3.91 -30.21
N VAL A 134 -13.13 -4.07 -29.17
CA VAL A 134 -13.47 -3.64 -27.81
C VAL A 134 -12.76 -2.32 -27.54
N GLU A 135 -13.54 -1.32 -27.14
CA GLU A 135 -13.02 -0.04 -26.64
C GLU A 135 -13.23 0.01 -25.12
N ILE A 136 -12.17 0.38 -24.39
CA ILE A 136 -12.19 0.57 -22.94
C ILE A 136 -11.77 2.00 -22.65
N ASP A 137 -12.72 2.80 -22.15
CA ASP A 137 -12.45 4.15 -21.69
C ASP A 137 -12.23 4.14 -20.18
N VAL A 138 -11.06 4.58 -19.73
CA VAL A 138 -10.73 4.69 -18.31
C VAL A 138 -10.50 6.15 -17.95
N LYS A 139 -11.35 6.69 -17.09
CA LYS A 139 -11.23 8.05 -16.57
C LYS A 139 -10.81 8.02 -15.11
N ALA A 140 -9.60 8.48 -14.85
CA ALA A 140 -9.09 8.71 -13.49
C ALA A 140 -9.22 10.19 -13.12
N THR A 141 -9.90 10.51 -12.02
CA THR A 141 -10.07 11.89 -11.55
C THR A 141 -9.62 12.03 -10.09
N PRO A 142 -8.81 13.03 -9.72
CA PRO A 142 -8.39 13.22 -8.34
C PRO A 142 -9.59 13.31 -7.39
N ASN A 143 -9.56 12.53 -6.31
CA ASN A 143 -10.66 12.46 -5.35
C ASN A 143 -10.60 13.63 -4.37
N LYS A 144 -11.54 14.58 -4.50
CA LYS A 144 -11.59 15.78 -3.67
C LYS A 144 -11.82 15.51 -2.17
N ASN A 145 -12.29 14.32 -1.81
CA ASN A 145 -12.60 13.94 -0.44
C ASN A 145 -11.39 13.37 0.33
N VAL A 146 -10.23 13.24 -0.31
CA VAL A 146 -8.98 12.88 0.37
C VAL A 146 -8.03 14.06 0.46
N SER A 147 -7.10 13.98 1.42
CA SER A 147 -6.03 14.95 1.60
C SER A 147 -5.29 15.21 0.29
N ASP A 148 -4.99 16.48 0.03
CA ASP A 148 -4.21 16.90 -1.13
C ASP A 148 -2.81 16.29 -1.16
N TYR A 149 -2.31 15.83 0.00
CA TYR A 149 -1.07 15.05 0.08
C TYR A 149 -1.07 13.89 -0.93
N TYR A 150 -2.15 13.10 -1.00
CA TYR A 150 -2.20 11.93 -1.88
C TYR A 150 -2.21 12.31 -3.36
N LYS A 151 -2.86 13.43 -3.73
CA LYS A 151 -2.92 13.89 -5.12
C LYS A 151 -1.58 14.45 -5.60
N ASN A 152 -0.80 15.02 -4.68
CA ASN A 152 0.44 15.74 -5.01
C ASN A 152 1.71 14.90 -4.81
N ASN A 153 1.63 13.77 -4.09
CA ASN A 153 2.80 12.97 -3.70
C ASN A 153 2.69 11.49 -4.12
N MET A 154 1.73 11.15 -4.98
CA MET A 154 1.60 9.80 -5.52
C MET A 154 1.63 9.80 -7.04
N LEU A 155 2.22 8.75 -7.61
CA LEU A 155 2.18 8.46 -9.03
C LEU A 155 1.04 7.47 -9.31
N LEU A 156 0.22 7.75 -10.32
CA LEU A 156 -0.76 6.80 -10.85
C LEU A 156 -0.20 6.13 -12.09
N GLN A 157 -0.15 4.81 -12.08
CA GLN A 157 0.14 3.98 -13.25
C GLN A 157 -1.07 3.10 -13.54
N ALA A 158 -1.54 3.10 -14.78
CA ALA A 158 -2.58 2.20 -15.27
C ALA A 158 -2.00 1.30 -16.36
N GLY A 159 -2.36 0.03 -16.34
CA GLY A 159 -1.89 -0.95 -17.31
C GLY A 159 -2.91 -2.05 -17.50
N THR A 160 -2.89 -2.67 -18.66
CA THR A 160 -3.70 -3.85 -18.99
C THR A 160 -2.83 -4.87 -19.70
N TYR A 161 -3.18 -6.14 -19.56
CA TYR A 161 -2.52 -7.24 -20.26
C TYR A 161 -3.46 -7.73 -21.35
N ILE A 162 -2.97 -7.77 -22.58
CA ILE A 162 -3.74 -8.20 -23.75
C ILE A 162 -2.98 -9.36 -24.41
N LYS A 163 -3.70 -10.44 -24.68
CA LYS A 163 -3.16 -11.60 -25.38
C LYS A 163 -3.05 -11.28 -26.87
N MET A 164 -1.81 -11.06 -27.34
CA MET A 164 -1.56 -10.63 -28.71
C MET A 164 -1.93 -11.69 -29.75
N SER A 165 -1.84 -12.99 -29.43
CA SER A 165 -2.22 -14.06 -30.36
C SER A 165 -3.67 -13.98 -30.85
N ASP A 166 -4.54 -13.42 -30.01
CA ASP A 166 -5.98 -13.33 -30.25
C ASP A 166 -6.40 -11.89 -30.64
N THR A 167 -5.43 -11.00 -30.82
CA THR A 167 -5.65 -9.55 -31.03
C THR A 167 -4.99 -9.08 -32.32
N LEU A 168 -5.79 -8.53 -33.24
CA LEU A 168 -5.30 -8.06 -34.54
C LEU A 168 -4.57 -6.71 -34.45
N SER A 169 -5.04 -5.81 -33.59
CA SER A 169 -4.44 -4.49 -33.39
C SER A 169 -4.76 -3.96 -31.99
N ILE A 170 -3.90 -3.07 -31.49
CA ILE A 170 -4.10 -2.35 -30.24
C ILE A 170 -3.82 -0.88 -30.50
N GLU A 171 -4.75 -0.02 -30.11
CA GLU A 171 -4.59 1.43 -30.13
C GLU A 171 -4.75 1.99 -28.71
N ALA A 172 -3.70 2.66 -28.23
CA ALA A 172 -3.71 3.33 -26.93
C ALA A 172 -2.83 4.59 -27.05
N PRO A 173 -3.37 5.70 -27.57
CA PRO A 173 -2.60 6.91 -27.81
C PRO A 173 -1.92 7.41 -26.52
N GLY A 174 -0.59 7.64 -26.61
CA GLY A 174 0.21 8.09 -25.47
C GLY A 174 0.58 7.00 -24.45
N ALA A 175 0.12 5.77 -24.63
CA ALA A 175 0.55 4.64 -23.80
C ALA A 175 1.91 4.09 -24.23
N GLN A 176 2.64 3.53 -23.27
CA GLN A 176 3.80 2.69 -23.55
C GLN A 176 3.32 1.24 -23.72
N ILE A 177 3.58 0.64 -24.89
CA ILE A 177 3.22 -0.74 -25.21
C ILE A 177 4.48 -1.61 -25.20
N GLN A 178 4.46 -2.70 -24.43
CA GLN A 178 5.57 -3.64 -24.33
C GLN A 178 5.07 -5.08 -24.48
N SER A 179 5.74 -5.88 -25.33
CA SER A 179 5.48 -7.31 -25.43
C SER A 179 6.23 -8.07 -24.33
N LEU A 180 5.55 -9.01 -23.68
CA LEU A 180 6.08 -9.81 -22.57
C LEU A 180 6.32 -11.28 -22.96
N GLY A 181 6.30 -11.60 -24.26
CA GLY A 181 6.31 -12.98 -24.77
C GLY A 181 4.94 -13.65 -24.64
N ASP A 182 4.70 -14.67 -25.47
CA ASP A 182 3.52 -15.55 -25.37
C ASP A 182 3.91 -16.82 -24.60
N TYR A 183 3.03 -17.30 -23.73
CA TYR A 183 3.14 -18.60 -23.04
C TYR A 183 2.00 -19.54 -23.47
#